data_AF-A0A354BHE3-F1
#
_entry.id   AF-A0A354BHE3-F1
#
_cell.length_a   1.000
_cell.length_b   1.000
_cell.length_c   1.000
_cell.angle_alpha   90.00
_cell.angle_beta   90.00
_cell.angle_gamma   90.00
#
_symmetry.space_group_name_H-M   'P 1'
#
loop_
_entity.id
_entity.type
_entity.pdbx_description
1 polymer ?
#
loop_
_entity_poly.entity_id
_entity_poly.type
_entity_poly.pdbx_seq_one_letter_code
_entity_poly.pdbx_strand_id
1 'polypeptide(L)'
;ALLVLGVIVSCALVPARVEAKVQVLPETVLLVEGKKISERKGLLHHPAVKGVVAAFERAESGLQKEEIDELMQFYAASYDYHGLKLADVRRVWGEVFEHYKALESLHLFSDIKVLNVDGKLRVEVT
;
A
#
# COMPACT_ATOMS: atom_id res chain seq x y z
N ALA A 1 34.82 26.60 -44.46
CA ALA A 1 34.87 25.49 -43.49
C ALA A 1 33.47 25.37 -42.87
N LEU A 2 32.74 24.28 -43.13
CA LEU A 2 31.40 24.07 -42.58
C LEU A 2 31.53 23.47 -41.17
N LEU A 3 31.02 24.19 -40.16
CA LEU A 3 30.88 23.67 -38.80
C LEU A 3 29.61 22.81 -38.72
N VAL A 4 29.78 21.50 -38.57
CA VAL A 4 28.69 20.57 -38.27
C VAL A 4 28.46 20.63 -36.76
N LEU A 5 27.34 21.23 -36.34
CA LEU A 5 26.87 21.20 -34.96
C LEU A 5 26.38 19.78 -34.64
N GLY A 6 27.18 19.02 -33.88
CA GLY A 6 26.77 17.72 -33.37
C GLY A 6 25.73 17.90 -32.27
N VAL A 7 24.50 17.43 -32.50
CA VAL A 7 23.48 17.33 -31.47
C VAL A 7 23.83 16.15 -30.58
N ILE A 8 24.33 16.43 -29.37
CA ILE A 8 24.48 15.43 -28.32
C ILE A 8 23.07 15.20 -27.75
N VAL A 9 22.42 14.11 -28.17
CA VAL A 9 21.24 13.60 -27.48
C VAL A 9 21.72 12.90 -26.22
N SER A 10 21.80 13.64 -25.11
CA SER A 10 21.92 13.04 -23.79
C SER A 10 20.59 12.36 -23.46
N CYS A 11 20.51 11.05 -23.71
CA CYS A 11 19.51 10.21 -23.07
C CYS A 11 19.79 10.24 -21.56
N ALA A 12 19.10 11.14 -20.84
CA ALA A 12 18.98 11.01 -19.41
C ALA A 12 18.28 9.67 -19.15
N LEU A 13 19.02 8.70 -18.61
CA LEU A 13 18.45 7.52 -18.00
C LEU A 13 17.56 8.01 -16.86
N VAL A 14 16.26 8.18 -17.14
CA VAL A 14 15.26 8.36 -16.10
C VAL A 14 15.36 7.08 -15.27
N PRO A 15 15.75 7.16 -13.98
CA PRO A 15 15.77 5.96 -13.15
C PRO A 15 14.37 5.37 -13.19
N ALA A 16 14.28 4.06 -13.42
CA ALA A 16 13.02 3.34 -13.36
C ALA A 16 12.34 3.72 -12.05
N ARG A 17 11.10 4.21 -12.12
CA ARG A 17 10.33 4.50 -10.92
C ARG A 17 10.12 3.17 -10.22
N VAL A 18 10.78 3.00 -9.08
CA VAL A 18 10.44 1.96 -8.11
C VAL A 18 9.00 2.21 -7.71
N GLU A 19 8.09 1.32 -8.13
CA GLU A 19 6.66 1.55 -8.02
C GLU A 19 6.05 0.51 -7.08
N ALA A 20 5.75 0.94 -5.86
CA ALA A 20 4.90 0.21 -4.95
C ALA A 20 3.47 0.23 -5.49
N LYS A 21 2.78 -0.92 -5.49
CA LYS A 21 1.48 -1.05 -6.15
C LYS A 21 0.46 -1.79 -5.29
N VAL A 22 -0.74 -1.23 -5.21
CA VAL A 22 -1.91 -1.86 -4.57
C VAL A 22 -2.88 -2.28 -5.66
N GLN A 23 -3.32 -3.54 -5.65
CA GLN A 23 -4.25 -4.07 -6.66
C GLN A 23 -5.35 -4.91 -6.04
N VAL A 24 -6.57 -4.66 -6.49
CA VAL A 24 -7.73 -5.53 -6.26
C VAL A 24 -7.79 -6.52 -7.42
N LEU A 25 -7.44 -7.78 -7.16
CA LEU A 25 -7.36 -8.84 -8.17
C LEU A 25 -8.71 -9.07 -8.87
N PRO A 26 -8.76 -9.46 -10.16
CA PRO A 26 -10.01 -9.76 -10.88
C PRO A 26 -10.99 -10.66 -10.12
N GLU A 27 -10.46 -11.65 -9.43
CA GLU A 27 -11.14 -12.68 -8.64
C GLU A 27 -11.55 -12.23 -7.23
N THR A 28 -11.21 -11.00 -6.81
CA THR A 28 -11.47 -10.55 -5.44
C THR A 28 -12.93 -10.76 -5.05
N VAL A 29 -13.14 -11.36 -3.89
CA VAL A 29 -14.48 -11.51 -3.30
C VAL A 29 -14.69 -10.43 -2.24
N LEU A 30 -15.75 -9.62 -2.41
CA LEU A 30 -16.23 -8.72 -1.36
C LEU A 30 -17.40 -9.36 -0.60
N LEU A 31 -17.24 -9.51 0.71
CA LEU A 31 -18.30 -9.90 1.64
C LEU A 31 -18.67 -8.70 2.51
N VAL A 32 -19.95 -8.31 2.51
CA VAL A 32 -20.49 -7.28 3.40
C VAL A 32 -21.49 -7.94 4.34
N GLU A 33 -21.20 -7.96 5.64
CA GLU A 33 -22.04 -8.67 6.64
C GLU A 33 -22.36 -10.12 6.20
N GLY A 34 -21.34 -10.82 5.68
CA GLY A 34 -21.46 -12.19 5.17
C GLY A 34 -22.14 -12.33 3.80
N LYS A 35 -22.65 -11.25 3.20
CA LYS A 35 -23.28 -11.26 1.87
C LYS A 35 -22.26 -10.94 0.79
N LYS A 36 -22.15 -11.81 -0.20
CA LYS A 36 -21.27 -11.61 -1.35
C LYS A 36 -21.79 -10.52 -2.27
N ILE A 37 -20.92 -9.58 -2.64
CA ILE A 37 -21.13 -8.64 -3.73
C ILE A 37 -20.49 -9.24 -4.99
N SER A 38 -21.31 -9.69 -5.93
CA SER A 38 -20.86 -10.43 -7.11
C SER A 38 -20.48 -9.52 -8.29
N GLU A 39 -20.90 -8.26 -8.29
CA GLU A 39 -20.60 -7.33 -9.39
C GLU A 39 -19.26 -6.63 -9.17
N ARG A 40 -18.34 -6.77 -10.13
CA ARG A 40 -17.01 -6.13 -10.16
C ARG A 40 -17.08 -4.62 -9.93
N LYS A 41 -17.98 -3.93 -10.64
CA LYS A 41 -18.14 -2.48 -10.54
C LYS A 41 -18.63 -2.06 -9.16
N GLY A 42 -19.60 -2.81 -8.60
CA GLY A 42 -20.09 -2.62 -7.24
C GLY A 42 -18.99 -2.77 -6.19
N LEU A 43 -18.14 -3.80 -6.34
CA LEU A 43 -16.97 -4.02 -5.47
C LEU A 43 -16.00 -2.83 -5.53
N LEU A 44 -15.54 -2.45 -6.72
CA LEU A 44 -14.54 -1.39 -6.90
C LEU A 44 -15.07 0.01 -6.50
N HIS A 45 -16.39 0.21 -6.51
CA HIS A 45 -17.01 1.45 -6.07
C HIS A 45 -17.43 1.44 -4.60
N HIS A 46 -17.34 0.30 -3.91
CA HIS A 46 -17.70 0.21 -2.51
C HIS A 46 -16.81 1.14 -1.66
N PRO A 47 -17.37 2.03 -0.81
CA PRO A 47 -16.59 3.01 -0.06
C PRO A 47 -15.49 2.39 0.81
N ALA A 48 -15.78 1.25 1.46
CA ALA A 48 -14.78 0.55 2.27
C ALA A 48 -13.60 0.02 1.44
N VAL A 49 -13.85 -0.47 0.22
CA VAL A 49 -12.80 -0.95 -0.69
C VAL A 49 -11.91 0.22 -1.11
N LYS A 50 -12.52 1.33 -1.55
CA LYS A 50 -11.77 2.56 -1.87
C LYS A 50 -10.94 3.06 -0.69
N GLY A 51 -11.52 3.05 0.51
CA GLY A 51 -10.85 3.49 1.73
C GLY A 51 -9.64 2.64 2.07
N VAL A 52 -9.75 1.32 1.98
CA VAL A 52 -8.62 0.41 2.22
C VAL A 52 -7.54 0.54 1.15
N VAL A 53 -7.90 0.56 -0.14
CA VAL A 53 -6.92 0.77 -1.22
C VAL A 53 -6.15 2.07 -1.00
N ALA A 54 -6.86 3.17 -0.73
CA ALA A 54 -6.22 4.46 -0.46
C ALA A 54 -5.36 4.47 0.82
N ALA A 55 -5.70 3.66 1.82
CA ALA A 55 -4.90 3.52 3.02
C ALA A 55 -3.57 2.82 2.72
N PHE A 56 -3.60 1.70 1.99
CA PHE A 56 -2.38 1.01 1.56
C PHE A 56 -1.54 1.88 0.62
N GLU A 57 -2.14 2.61 -0.33
CA GLU A 57 -1.39 3.54 -1.19
C GLU A 57 -0.64 4.61 -0.39
N ARG A 58 -1.21 5.10 0.72
CA ARG A 58 -0.51 6.04 1.62
C ARG A 58 0.60 5.36 2.40
N ALA A 59 0.38 4.12 2.88
CA ALA A 59 1.44 3.34 3.52
C ALA A 59 2.61 3.12 2.55
N GLU A 60 2.33 2.77 1.30
CA GLU A 60 3.35 2.64 0.26
C GLU A 60 4.09 3.94 -0.01
N SER A 61 3.37 5.07 -0.04
CA SER A 61 4.03 6.37 -0.18
C SER A 61 4.98 6.66 0.97
N GLY A 62 4.60 6.34 2.21
CA GLY A 62 5.46 6.47 3.39
C GLY A 62 6.68 5.54 3.31
N LEU A 63 6.47 4.29 2.85
CA LEU A 63 7.53 3.32 2.63
C LEU A 63 8.57 3.83 1.62
N GLN A 64 8.11 4.32 0.46
CA GLN A 64 8.98 4.81 -0.62
C GLN A 64 9.81 6.04 -0.23
N LYS A 65 9.29 6.87 0.68
CA LYS A 65 10.00 8.04 1.20
C LYS A 65 10.86 7.72 2.43
N GLU A 66 10.80 6.49 2.94
CA GLU A 66 11.42 6.08 4.21
C GLU A 66 10.90 6.90 5.41
N GLU A 67 9.64 7.36 5.33
CA GLU A 67 8.99 8.19 6.35
C GLU A 67 8.29 7.32 7.40
N ILE A 68 9.06 6.95 8.42
CA ILE A 68 8.60 6.05 9.47
C ILE A 68 7.37 6.57 10.22
N ASP A 69 7.25 7.89 10.41
CA ASP A 69 6.11 8.50 11.09
C ASP A 69 4.83 8.41 10.25
N GLU A 70 4.92 8.44 8.92
CA GLU A 70 3.77 8.20 8.03
C GLU A 70 3.33 6.72 8.14
N LEU A 71 4.27 5.77 8.15
CA LEU A 71 3.97 4.34 8.30
C LEU A 71 3.35 3.98 9.64
N MET A 72 3.83 4.58 10.74
CA MET A 72 3.36 4.24 12.08
C MET A 72 1.89 4.63 12.33
N GLN A 73 1.29 5.50 11.49
CA GLN A 73 -0.13 5.87 11.60
C GLN A 73 -1.10 4.72 11.26
N PHE A 74 -0.64 3.69 10.55
CA PHE A 74 -1.46 2.55 10.16
C PHE A 74 -1.57 1.49 11.24
N TYR A 75 -0.78 1.59 12.30
CA TYR A 75 -0.82 0.67 13.43
C TYR A 75 -1.74 1.23 14.53
N ALA A 76 -2.68 0.42 15.01
CA ALA A 76 -3.58 0.80 16.08
C ALA A 76 -2.82 1.05 17.40
N ALA A 77 -3.32 1.96 18.25
CA ALA A 77 -2.77 2.19 19.59
C ALA A 77 -2.69 0.90 20.43
N SER A 78 -3.63 -0.01 20.22
CA SER A 78 -3.70 -1.32 20.87
C SER A 78 -3.01 -2.45 20.08
N TYR A 79 -2.13 -2.12 19.13
CA TYR A 79 -1.42 -3.12 18.33
C TYR A 79 -0.61 -4.06 19.23
N ASP A 80 -0.88 -5.35 19.06
CA ASP A 80 -0.22 -6.44 19.76
C ASP A 80 -0.29 -7.68 18.87
N TYR A 81 0.74 -7.85 18.04
CA TYR A 81 0.87 -9.05 17.21
C TYR A 81 1.87 -10.00 17.86
N HIS A 82 1.35 -11.04 18.54
CA HIS A 82 2.17 -12.01 19.28
C HIS A 82 3.19 -11.36 20.25
N GLY A 83 2.81 -10.28 20.92
CA GLY A 83 3.68 -9.55 21.84
C GLY A 83 4.45 -8.38 21.21
N LEU A 84 4.46 -8.25 19.87
CA LEU A 84 5.07 -7.11 19.18
C LEU A 84 4.21 -5.86 19.39
N LYS A 85 4.77 -4.86 20.07
CA LYS A 85 4.12 -3.58 20.35
C LYS A 85 4.54 -2.52 19.33
N LEU A 86 3.88 -1.36 19.37
CA LEU A 86 4.18 -0.24 18.47
C LEU A 86 5.66 0.19 18.47
N ALA A 87 6.31 0.18 19.63
CA ALA A 87 7.74 0.51 19.73
C ALA A 87 8.62 -0.50 18.98
N ASP A 88 8.26 -1.78 19.03
CA ASP A 88 8.98 -2.85 18.32
C ASP A 88 8.79 -2.73 16.82
N VAL A 89 7.57 -2.45 16.36
CA VAL A 89 7.26 -2.21 14.95
C VAL A 89 8.07 -1.03 14.40
N ARG A 90 8.11 0.08 15.14
CA ARG A 90 8.94 1.24 14.77
C ARG A 90 10.42 0.85 14.68
N ARG A 91 10.93 0.11 15.65
CA ARG A 91 12.32 -0.36 15.61
C ARG A 91 12.60 -1.21 14.36
N VAL A 92 11.74 -2.16 14.05
CA VAL A 92 11.87 -3.03 12.86
C VAL A 92 11.88 -2.21 11.57
N TRP A 93 10.95 -1.26 11.40
CA TRP A 93 10.96 -0.38 10.22
C TRP A 93 12.23 0.47 10.13
N GLY A 94 12.73 0.97 11.27
CA GLY A 94 14.00 1.69 11.34
C GLY A 94 15.17 0.85 10.85
N GLU A 95 15.27 -0.40 11.31
CA GLU A 95 16.30 -1.36 10.87
C GLU A 95 16.17 -1.67 9.36
N VAL A 96 14.94 -1.83 8.85
CA VAL A 96 14.70 -2.02 7.41
C VAL A 96 15.20 -0.82 6.60
N PHE A 97 14.90 0.41 7.01
CA PHE A 97 15.35 1.62 6.31
C PHE A 97 16.85 1.88 6.46
N GLU A 98 17.49 1.41 7.52
CA GLU A 98 18.94 1.48 7.67
C GLU A 98 19.64 0.56 6.66
N HIS A 99 19.10 -0.64 6.42
CA HIS A 99 19.76 -1.67 5.62
C HIS A 99 19.33 -1.74 4.16
N TYR A 100 18.11 -1.31 3.84
CA TYR A 100 17.53 -1.42 2.50
C TYR A 100 17.09 -0.05 2.00
N LYS A 101 17.36 0.20 0.71
CA LYS A 101 16.99 1.42 0.00
C LYS A 101 16.14 1.07 -1.21
N ALA A 102 15.30 2.02 -1.61
CA ALA A 102 14.44 1.88 -2.79
C ALA A 102 13.57 0.61 -2.71
N LEU A 103 12.87 0.44 -1.59
CA LEU A 103 12.00 -0.71 -1.34
C LEU A 103 10.86 -0.74 -2.36
N GLU A 104 10.67 -1.91 -2.98
CA GLU A 104 9.52 -2.21 -3.82
C GLU A 104 8.55 -3.12 -3.07
N SER A 105 7.26 -2.93 -3.30
CA SER A 105 6.20 -3.74 -2.68
C SER A 105 5.05 -3.94 -3.68
N LEU A 106 4.33 -5.04 -3.50
CA LEU A 106 3.12 -5.32 -4.27
C LEU A 106 2.08 -5.92 -3.34
N HIS A 107 0.99 -5.18 -3.12
CA HIS A 107 -0.15 -5.63 -2.35
C HIS A 107 -1.27 -6.07 -3.28
N LEU A 108 -1.64 -7.34 -3.21
CA LEU A 108 -2.70 -7.94 -4.01
C LEU A 108 -3.81 -8.39 -3.06
N PHE A 109 -5.03 -7.87 -3.24
CA PHE A 109 -6.17 -8.29 -2.43
C PHE A 109 -6.96 -9.39 -3.15
N SER A 110 -7.06 -10.57 -2.55
CA SER A 110 -7.89 -11.69 -3.02
C SER A 110 -9.26 -11.72 -2.33
N ASP A 111 -9.35 -11.22 -1.11
CA ASP A 111 -10.60 -11.21 -0.34
C ASP A 111 -10.72 -9.92 0.47
N ILE A 112 -11.93 -9.37 0.51
CA ILE A 112 -12.26 -8.20 1.32
C ILE A 112 -13.54 -8.50 2.10
N LYS A 113 -13.47 -8.38 3.42
CA LYS A 113 -14.63 -8.55 4.31
C LYS A 113 -14.92 -7.24 5.02
N VAL A 114 -16.15 -6.78 4.92
CA VAL A 114 -16.65 -5.59 5.60
C VAL A 114 -17.64 -6.04 6.67
N LEU A 115 -17.32 -5.73 7.91
CA LEU A 115 -18.01 -6.18 9.11
C LEU A 115 -18.32 -4.99 10.01
N ASN A 116 -19.43 -5.05 10.73
CA ASN A 116 -19.73 -4.18 11.85
C ASN A 116 -19.44 -4.95 13.14
N VAL A 117 -18.41 -4.52 13.85
CA VAL A 117 -17.98 -5.12 15.12
C VAL A 117 -18.14 -4.05 16.19
N ASP A 118 -19.02 -4.28 17.16
CA ASP A 118 -19.31 -3.37 18.27
C ASP A 118 -19.64 -1.92 17.83
N GLY A 119 -20.43 -1.80 16.75
CA GLY A 119 -20.82 -0.51 16.19
C GLY A 119 -19.74 0.18 15.35
N LYS A 120 -18.59 -0.47 15.12
CA LYS A 120 -17.48 0.05 14.33
C LYS A 120 -17.30 -0.75 13.04
N LEU A 121 -17.05 -0.04 11.95
CA LEU A 121 -16.69 -0.65 10.68
C LEU A 121 -15.29 -1.29 10.79
N ARG A 122 -15.20 -2.58 10.51
CA ARG A 122 -13.97 -3.34 10.35
C ARG A 122 -13.87 -3.81 8.91
N VAL A 123 -12.70 -3.65 8.31
CA VAL A 123 -12.38 -4.23 7.01
C VAL A 123 -11.21 -5.17 7.18
N GLU A 124 -11.38 -6.41 6.74
CA GLU A 124 -10.34 -7.43 6.70
C GLU A 124 -9.97 -7.67 5.24
N VAL A 125 -8.67 -7.75 4.96
CA VAL A 125 -8.14 -8.04 3.62
C VAL A 125 -7.17 -9.20 3.69
N THR A 126 -7.19 -10.03 2.65
CA THR A 126 -6.21 -11.09 2.37
C THR A 126 -5.58 -10.84 1.02
#